data_AF-A0A2J1C6T3-F1
#
_entry.id   AF-A0A2J1C6T3-F1
#
_cell.length_a   1.000
_cell.length_b   1.000
_cell.length_c   1.000
_cell.angle_alpha   90.00
_cell.angle_beta   90.00
_cell.angle_gamma   90.00
#
_symmetry.space_group_name_H-M   'P 1'
#
loop_
_entity.id
_entity.type
_entity.pdbx_description
1 polymer ?
#
loop_
_entity_poly.entity_id
_entity_poly.type
_entity_poly.pdbx_seq_one_letter_code
_entity_poly.pdbx_strand_id
1 'polypeptide(L)' 'MQKAKEMCQRRVRFPDDVKLAIERNGEKECRKFNTEIIYQLRKVYGLTGEKNSVA' A
#
# COMPACT_ATOMS: atom_id res chain seq x y z
N MET A 1 -4.98 5.80 -19.19
CA MET A 1 -4.79 4.73 -18.17
C MET A 1 -3.33 4.26 -18.03
N GLN A 2 -2.58 4.08 -19.12
CA GLN A 2 -1.21 3.50 -19.08
C GLN A 2 -0.17 4.38 -18.34
N LYS A 3 -0.18 5.70 -18.56
CA LYS A 3 0.74 6.65 -17.92
C LYS A 3 0.67 6.74 -16.39
N ALA A 4 -0.50 6.56 -15.78
CA ALA A 4 -0.66 6.68 -14.33
C ALA A 4 -0.03 5.48 -13.59
N LYS A 5 -0.13 4.29 -14.19
CA LYS A 5 0.41 3.04 -13.65
C LYS A 5 1.95 3.04 -13.72
N GLU A 6 2.53 3.63 -14.78
CA GLU A 6 3.97 3.79 -14.93
C GLU A 6 4.54 4.90 -14.03
N MET A 7 3.85 6.05 -13.89
CA MET A 7 4.31 7.14 -13.00
C MET A 7 4.38 6.73 -11.51
N CYS A 8 3.51 5.82 -11.07
CA CYS A 8 3.45 5.40 -9.66
C CYS A 8 4.39 4.24 -9.31
N GLN A 9 4.99 3.54 -10.28
CA GLN A 9 5.99 2.49 -10.03
C GLN A 9 7.36 3.08 -9.69
N ARG A 10 7.42 4.03 -8.74
CA ARG A 10 8.68 4.40 -8.11
C ARG A 10 9.11 3.26 -7.20
N ARG A 11 10.32 2.73 -7.40
CA ARG A 11 10.96 1.82 -6.45
C ARG A 11 11.22 2.60 -5.16
N VAL A 12 10.34 2.44 -4.18
CA VAL A 12 10.57 2.95 -2.82
C VAL A 12 11.54 1.99 -2.12
N ARG A 13 12.66 2.52 -1.64
CA ARG A 13 13.55 1.78 -0.73
C ARG A 13 13.02 1.97 0.68
N PHE A 14 12.71 0.86 1.34
CA PHE A 14 12.31 0.85 2.74
C PHE A 14 13.53 0.50 3.61
N PRO A 15 13.70 1.16 4.77
CA PRO A 15 14.58 0.66 5.83
C PRO A 15 14.20 -0.77 6.25
N ASP A 16 15.16 -1.56 6.72
CA ASP A 16 14.97 -2.99 7.02
C ASP A 16 13.93 -3.24 8.12
N ASP A 17 13.92 -2.40 9.15
CA ASP A 17 12.95 -2.44 10.24
C ASP A 17 11.52 -2.18 9.73
N VAL A 18 11.35 -1.19 8.86
CA VAL A 18 10.06 -0.85 8.24
C VAL A 18 9.60 -1.98 7.33
N LYS A 19 10.50 -2.57 6.53
CA LYS A 19 10.20 -3.70 5.66
C LYS A 19 9.71 -4.90 6.48
N LEU A 20 10.43 -5.27 7.55
CA LEU A 20 10.04 -6.38 8.43
C LEU A 20 8.68 -6.14 9.10
N ALA A 21 8.39 -4.90 9.51
CA ALA A 21 7.10 -4.55 10.08
C ALA A 21 5.95 -4.75 9.08
N ILE A 22 6.14 -4.34 7.83
CA ILE A 22 5.15 -4.52 6.74
C ILE A 22 4.98 -6.01 6.42
N GLU A 23 6.07 -6.79 6.32
CA GLU A 23 6.00 -8.24 6.05
C GLU A 23 5.22 -8.97 7.15
N ARG A 24 5.56 -8.74 8.42
CA ARG A 24 4.85 -9.37 9.56
C ARG A 24 3.38 -8.99 9.62
N ASN A 25 3.03 -7.73 9.33
CA ASN A 25 1.64 -7.33 9.33
C ASN A 25 0.87 -7.92 8.14
N GLY A 26 1.51 -7.97 6.97
CA GLY A 26 0.98 -8.65 5.79
C GLY A 26 0.71 -10.13 6.05
N GLU A 27 1.64 -10.86 6.67
CA GLU A 27 1.44 -12.26 7.05
C GLU A 27 0.24 -12.44 7.99
N LYS A 28 0.15 -11.60 9.03
CA LYS A 28 -0.95 -11.62 10.01
C LYS A 28 -2.32 -11.39 9.36
N GLU A 29 -2.37 -10.50 8.37
CA GLU A 29 -3.59 -10.13 7.66
C GLU A 29 -3.83 -10.94 6.38
N CYS A 30 -2.99 -11.95 6.10
CA CYS A 30 -2.97 -12.75 4.87
C CYS A 30 -2.87 -11.92 3.57
N ARG A 31 -2.05 -10.85 3.58
CA ARG A 31 -1.84 -9.94 2.44
C ARG A 31 -0.40 -9.97 1.95
N LYS A 32 -0.23 -9.80 0.65
CA LYS A 32 1.10 -9.60 0.03
C LYS A 32 1.66 -8.23 0.45
N PHE A 33 2.98 -8.12 0.55
CA PHE A 33 3.71 -6.90 0.93
C PHE A 33 3.20 -5.63 0.24
N ASN A 34 3.04 -5.63 -1.08
CA ASN A 34 2.55 -4.46 -1.83
C ASN A 34 1.10 -4.09 -1.48
N THR A 35 0.23 -5.09 -1.27
CA THR A 35 -1.15 -4.87 -0.84
C THR A 35 -1.18 -4.24 0.54
N GLU A 36 -0.29 -4.69 1.42
CA GLU A 36 -0.17 -4.17 2.77
C GLU A 36 0.32 -2.72 2.78
N ILE A 37 1.31 -2.37 1.96
CA ILE A 37 1.75 -0.98 1.76
C ILE A 37 0.56 -0.10 1.37
N ILE A 38 -0.19 -0.51 0.35
CA ILE A 38 -1.34 0.27 -0.14
C ILE A 38 -2.37 0.43 0.98
N TYR A 39 -2.63 -0.62 1.76
CA TYR A 39 -3.59 -0.55 2.84
C TYR A 39 -3.14 0.39 3.96
N GLN A 40 -1.89 0.30 4.41
CA GLN A 40 -1.35 1.18 5.44
C GLN A 40 -1.35 2.64 4.98
N LEU A 41 -0.96 2.91 3.72
CA LEU A 41 -1.05 4.24 3.14
C LEU A 41 -2.49 4.74 3.16
N ARG A 42 -3.44 3.93 2.67
CA ARG A 42 -4.87 4.30 2.68
C ARG A 42 -5.35 4.59 4.10
N LYS A 43 -4.96 3.78 5.09
CA LYS A 43 -5.34 3.98 6.48
C LYS A 43 -4.81 5.31 7.04
N VAL A 44 -3.54 5.63 6.80
CA VAL A 44 -2.91 6.89 7.24
C VAL A 44 -3.58 8.10 6.59
N TYR A 45 -3.95 8.00 5.32
CA TYR A 45 -4.68 9.06 4.61
C TYR A 45 -6.19 9.05 4.84
N GLY A 46 -6.72 8.21 5.75
CA GLY A 46 -8.17 8.13 6.00
C GLY A 46 -9.01 7.59 4.84
N LEU A 47 -8.40 6.92 3.85
CA LEU A 47 -9.03 6.35 2.65
C LEU A 47 -9.62 4.95 2.89
N THR A 48 -9.87 4.59 4.15
CA THR A 48 -10.52 3.36 4.60
C THR A 48 -12.00 3.63 4.86
N GLY A 49 -12.87 3.33 3.90
CA GLY A 49 -14.32 3.45 4.14
C GLY A 49 -15.18 3.59 2.90
N GLU A 50 -14.71 4.26 1.85
CA GLU A 50 -15.54 4.46 0.65
C GLU A 50 -14.76 4.03 -0.59
N LYS A 51 -15.33 3.07 -1.33
CA LYS A 51 -15.20 3.12 -2.79
C LYS A 51 -15.83 4.47 -3.14
N ASN A 52 -15.01 5.51 -3.26
CA ASN A 52 -15.46 6.77 -3.78
C ASN A 52 -16.03 6.41 -5.17
N SER A 53 -17.36 6.38 -5.24
CA SER A 53 -18.12 6.46 -6.46
C SER A 53 -17.59 7.71 -7.13
N VAL A 54 -16.60 7.56 -8.00
CA VAL A 54 -16.14 8.66 -8.83
C VAL A 54 -17.31 8.98 -9.73
N ALA A 55 -18.10 9.97 -9.32
CA ALA A 55 -19.08 10.67 -10.14
C ALA A 55 -18.34 11.54 -11.17
#